data_AF-A0A1Q8E6I2-F1
#
_entry.id   AF-A0A1Q8E6I2-F1
#
_cell.length_a   1.000
_cell.length_b   1.000
_cell.length_c   1.000
_cell.angle_alpha   90.00
_cell.angle_beta   90.00
_cell.angle_gamma   90.00
#
_symmetry.space_group_name_H-M   'P 1'
#
loop_
_entity.id
_entity.type
_entity.pdbx_description
1 polymer ?
#
loop_
_entity_poly.entity_id
_entity_poly.type
_entity_poly.pdbx_seq_one_letter_code
_entity_poly.pdbx_strand_id
1 'polypeptide(L)' 'MDGHTDDSIKIVDYKSSPTAPLTKNQKKGFPELQDYGGTVVGSGKEPFVGGTVIEPGTRVEIIRPD' A
#
# COMPACT_ATOMS: atom_id res chain seq x y z
N MET A 1 -0.63 28.41 -7.84
CA MET A 1 0.23 27.29 -8.29
C MET A 1 -0.55 26.04 -8.01
N ASP A 2 -1.36 25.64 -8.99
CA ASP A 2 -2.28 24.52 -8.88
C ASP A 2 -1.49 23.21 -9.02
N GLY A 3 -0.94 22.73 -7.90
CA GLY A 3 -0.15 21.50 -7.83
C GLY A 3 -1.08 20.29 -7.78
N HIS A 4 -1.08 19.49 -8.85
CA HIS A 4 -1.74 18.19 -8.90
C HIS A 4 -1.33 17.31 -7.70
N THR A 5 -2.32 16.86 -6.94
CA THR A 5 -2.18 16.02 -5.75
C THR A 5 -2.11 14.52 -6.08
N ASP A 6 -1.32 14.10 -7.08
CA ASP A 6 -1.28 12.68 -7.54
C ASP A 6 0.11 12.00 -7.49
N ASP A 7 1.11 12.61 -6.85
CA ASP A 7 2.47 12.05 -6.70
C ASP A 7 2.60 11.07 -5.50
N SER A 8 1.54 10.82 -4.74
CA SER A 8 1.60 9.92 -3.57
C SER A 8 1.50 8.45 -3.99
N ILE A 9 2.38 7.60 -3.45
CA ILE A 9 2.33 6.14 -3.66
C ILE A 9 0.94 5.60 -3.30
N LYS A 10 0.30 4.91 -4.24
CA LYS A 10 -0.95 4.17 -4.04
C LYS A 10 -0.66 2.68 -3.88
N ILE A 11 -1.23 2.08 -2.84
CA ILE A 11 -1.10 0.65 -2.55
C ILE A 11 -2.49 0.04 -2.51
N VAL A 12 -2.72 -1.02 -3.29
CA VAL A 12 -4.03 -1.66 -3.43
C VAL A 12 -3.89 -3.17 -3.23
N ASP A 13 -4.76 -3.75 -2.41
CA ASP A 13 -4.90 -5.19 -2.18
C ASP A 13 -6.25 -5.65 -2.75
N TYR A 14 -6.19 -6.37 -3.87
CA TYR A 14 -7.38 -6.95 -4.51
C TYR A 14 -7.72 -8.30 -3.88
N LYS A 15 -8.99 -8.47 -3.51
CA LYS A 15 -9.53 -9.72 -2.98
C LYS A 15 -10.32 -10.47 -4.05
N SER A 16 -10.32 -11.80 -3.98
CA SER A 16 -11.05 -12.65 -4.93
C SER A 16 -12.55 -12.78 -4.62
N SER A 17 -13.03 -12.34 -3.46
CA SER A 17 -14.44 -12.38 -3.09
C SER A 17 -14.85 -11.23 -2.15
N PRO A 18 -16.16 -10.95 -2.03
CA PRO A 18 -16.68 -9.94 -1.10
C PRO A 18 -16.28 -10.22 0.36
N THR A 19 -16.00 -11.47 0.71
CA THR A 19 -15.74 -11.89 2.10
C THR A 19 -14.32 -12.41 2.35
N ALA A 20 -13.46 -12.44 1.33
CA ALA A 20 -12.10 -12.99 1.47
C ALA A 20 -11.34 -12.28 2.61
N PRO A 21 -10.85 -13.01 3.63
CA PRO A 21 -10.28 -12.38 4.81
C PRO A 21 -8.90 -11.77 4.51
N LEU A 22 -8.51 -10.78 5.30
CA LEU A 22 -7.11 -10.39 5.41
C LEU A 22 -6.31 -11.50 6.10
N THR A 23 -5.09 -11.76 5.62
CA THR A 23 -4.16 -12.66 6.32
C THR A 23 -3.72 -12.03 7.65
N LYS A 24 -3.15 -12.83 8.56
CA LYS A 24 -2.65 -12.33 9.86
C LYS A 24 -1.65 -11.18 9.69
N ASN A 25 -0.76 -11.30 8.71
CA ASN A 25 0.26 -10.28 8.45
C ASN A 25 -0.34 -9.03 7.81
N GLN A 26 -1.38 -9.16 6.97
CA GLN A 26 -2.08 -7.99 6.42
C GLN A 26 -2.81 -7.21 7.52
N LYS A 27 -3.49 -7.91 8.43
CA LYS A 27 -4.18 -7.28 9.58
C LYS A 27 -3.25 -6.47 10.48
N LYS A 28 -2.00 -6.90 10.61
CA LYS A 28 -0.97 -6.22 11.41
C LYS A 28 -0.22 -5.16 10.61
N GLY A 29 0.24 -5.52 9.42
CA GLY A 29 1.13 -4.70 8.61
C GLY A 29 0.47 -3.51 7.93
N PHE A 30 -0.82 -3.59 7.56
CA PHE A 30 -1.48 -2.43 6.93
C PHE A 30 -1.61 -1.25 7.89
N PRO A 31 -2.06 -1.41 9.16
CA PRO A 31 -2.00 -0.34 10.15
C PRO A 31 -0.58 0.15 10.41
N GLU A 32 0.40 -0.74 10.58
CA GLU A 32 1.79 -0.35 10.83
C GLU A 32 2.38 0.47 9.68
N LEU A 33 2.11 0.10 8.43
CA LEU A 33 2.54 0.85 7.25
C LEU A 33 1.88 2.24 7.21
N GLN A 34 0.60 2.34 7.57
CA GLN A 34 -0.08 3.63 7.63
C GLN A 34 0.51 4.52 8.74
N ASP A 35 0.79 3.96 9.92
CA ASP A 35 1.24 4.75 11.07
C ASP A 35 2.71 5.17 10.96
N TYR A 36 3.55 4.31 10.37
CA TYR A 36 5.01 4.47 10.41
C TYR A 36 5.68 4.53 9.04
N GLY A 37 4.94 4.34 7.94
CA GLY A 37 5.52 4.20 6.61
C GLY A 37 6.30 2.89 6.46
N GLY A 38 7.15 2.81 5.44
CA GLY A 38 7.97 1.64 5.19
C GLY A 38 8.98 1.81 4.07
N THR A 39 9.76 0.76 3.81
CA THR A 39 10.72 0.72 2.71
C THR A 39 10.50 -0.53 1.89
N VAL A 40 10.46 -0.38 0.57
CA VAL A 40 10.42 -1.53 -0.36
C VAL A 40 11.75 -2.27 -0.25
N VAL A 41 11.70 -3.56 0.09
CA VAL A 41 12.90 -4.41 0.25
C VAL A 41 13.12 -5.39 -0.91
N GLY A 42 12.12 -5.55 -1.79
CA GLY A 42 12.23 -6.42 -2.96
C GLY A 42 12.88 -5.71 -4.15
N SER A 43 13.34 -6.47 -5.14
CA SER A 43 13.92 -5.90 -6.37
C SER A 43 12.97 -4.98 -7.12
N GLY A 44 11.66 -5.25 -7.04
CA GLY A 44 10.62 -4.38 -7.60
C GLY A 44 10.74 -4.16 -9.10
N LYS A 45 10.11 -3.09 -9.58
CA LYS A 45 10.25 -2.54 -10.94
C LYS A 45 10.12 -1.03 -10.85
N GLU A 46 10.84 -0.30 -11.69
CA GLU A 46 10.74 1.16 -11.69
C GLU A 46 9.29 1.63 -11.87
N PRO A 47 8.86 2.66 -11.09
CA PRO A 47 9.65 3.44 -10.14
C PRO A 47 9.82 2.81 -8.74
N PHE A 48 9.12 1.70 -8.45
CA PHE A 48 9.08 1.06 -7.13
C PHE A 48 10.13 -0.07 -7.01
N VAL A 49 11.38 0.32 -6.80
CA VAL A 49 12.52 -0.60 -6.60
C VAL A 49 12.93 -0.67 -5.12
N GLY A 50 13.83 -1.59 -4.78
CA GLY A 50 14.41 -1.67 -3.44
C GLY A 50 14.96 -0.33 -2.96
N GLY A 51 14.62 0.07 -1.75
CA GLY A 51 14.96 1.37 -1.17
C GLY A 51 13.90 2.47 -1.36
N THR A 52 12.85 2.23 -2.15
CA THR A 52 11.73 3.18 -2.26
C THR A 52 11.06 3.37 -0.91
N VAL A 53 10.93 4.63 -0.48
CA VAL A 53 10.28 5.00 0.78
C VAL A 53 8.77 5.14 0.56
N ILE A 54 8.00 4.53 1.44
CA ILE A 54 6.57 4.71 1.59
C ILE A 54 6.39 5.60 2.82
N GLU A 55 5.84 6.79 2.62
CA GLU A 55 5.67 7.75 3.70
C GLU A 55 4.57 7.30 4.68
N PRO A 56 4.69 7.66 5.97
CA PRO A 56 3.57 7.54 6.90
C PRO A 56 2.32 8.24 6.36
N GLY A 57 1.16 7.67 6.63
CA GLY A 57 -0.13 8.11 6.10
C GLY A 57 -0.54 7.42 4.80
N THR A 58 0.35 6.69 4.11
CA THR A 58 -0.03 5.86 2.97
C THR A 58 -0.90 4.68 3.41
N ARG A 59 -2.11 4.59 2.86
CA ARG A 59 -3.07 3.53 3.16
C ARG A 59 -3.06 2.45 2.10
N VAL A 60 -3.30 1.21 2.53
CA VAL A 60 -3.62 0.12 1.61
C VAL A 60 -5.13 0.11 1.35
N GLU A 61 -5.52 0.35 0.10
CA GLU A 61 -6.91 0.23 -0.34
C GLU A 61 -7.26 -1.24 -0.56
N ILE A 62 -8.37 -1.71 0.03
CA ILE A 62 -8.83 -3.09 -0.14
C ILE A 62 -9.99 -3.09 -1.12
N ILE A 63 -9.78 -3.63 -2.32
CA ILE A 63 -10.80 -3.73 -3.36
C ILE A 63 -11.36 -5.14 -3.40
N ARG A 64 -12.68 -5.26 -3.44
CA ARG A 64 -13.41 -6.54 -3.48
C ARG A 64 -14.35 -6.54 -4.68
N PRO A 65 -14.58 -7.68 -5.34
CA PRO A 65 -15.64 -7.79 -6.32
C PRO A 65 -17.00 -7.61 -5.65
N ASP A 66 -17.97 -7.12 -6.41
CA ASP A 66 -19.38 -7.10 -6.04
C ASP A 66 -19.98 -8.51 -5.95
#